data_AF-A0A519ZVS5-F1
#
_entry.id   AF-A0A519ZVS5-F1
#
_cell.length_a   1.000
_cell.length_b   1.000
_cell.length_c   1.000
_cell.angle_alpha   90.00
_cell.angle_beta   90.00
_cell.angle_gamma   90.00
#
_symmetry.space_group_name_H-M   'P 1'
#
loop_
_entity.id
_entity.type
_entity.pdbx_description
1 polymer ?
#
loop_
_entity_poly.entity_id
_entity_poly.type
_entity_poly.pdbx_seq_one_letter_code
_entity_poly.pdbx_strand_id
1 'polypeptide(L)'
;GFDLVKNIALGADLCNSARGMMFALGCIQALECNSNTCPTGVATQDASLMKGLVVEDKTVRVFNFHRLTVASAVELLGAAGLHHTHELTRAYVNRRMAPNIMQSYMETYPYIPEGSLLKTPYPIRFELGMALSTSASFVPTDYKVSLIDYTHANSFSDSLEGISKSSDN
;
A
#
# COMPACT_ATOMS: atom_id res chain seq x y z
N GLY A 1 -11.50 4.96 5.96
CA GLY A 1 -11.57 5.90 4.82
C GLY A 1 -10.25 5.98 4.08
N PHE A 2 -9.28 6.74 4.58
CA PHE A 2 -8.09 7.11 3.81
C PHE A 2 -7.26 5.95 3.24
N ASP A 3 -7.17 4.80 3.92
CA ASP A 3 -6.49 3.62 3.35
C ASP A 3 -7.18 3.09 2.08
N LEU A 4 -8.52 3.15 1.99
CA LEU A 4 -9.23 2.81 0.76
C LEU A 4 -8.85 3.77 -0.36
N VAL A 5 -8.87 5.08 -0.08
CA VAL A 5 -8.53 6.14 -1.04
C VAL A 5 -7.11 5.93 -1.57
N LYS A 6 -6.11 5.74 -0.69
CA LYS A 6 -4.73 5.48 -1.11
C LYS A 6 -4.61 4.27 -2.03
N ASN A 7 -5.23 3.16 -1.68
CA ASN A 7 -5.12 1.91 -2.45
C ASN A 7 -5.82 2.03 -3.81
N ILE A 8 -7.02 2.61 -3.85
CA ILE A 8 -7.74 2.87 -5.11
C ILE A 8 -6.91 3.80 -6.00
N ALA A 9 -6.34 4.87 -5.45
CA ALA A 9 -5.49 5.80 -6.20
C ALA A 9 -4.26 5.12 -6.83
N LEU A 10 -3.73 4.07 -6.20
CA LEU A 10 -2.61 3.28 -6.73
C LEU A 10 -3.03 2.34 -7.87
N GLY A 11 -4.32 2.02 -7.97
CA GLY A 11 -4.92 1.17 -9.01
C GLY A 11 -5.68 -0.06 -8.48
N ALA A 12 -6.06 -0.11 -7.20
CA ALA A 12 -6.82 -1.24 -6.67
C ALA A 12 -8.32 -1.15 -7.02
N ASP A 13 -8.87 -2.22 -7.59
CA ASP A 13 -10.32 -2.36 -7.82
C ASP A 13 -11.09 -2.79 -6.55
N LEU A 14 -10.40 -3.45 -5.62
CA LEU A 14 -10.97 -3.97 -4.37
C LEU A 14 -9.97 -3.81 -3.21
N CYS A 15 -10.51 -3.49 -2.03
CA CYS A 15 -9.74 -3.41 -0.79
C CYS A 15 -10.38 -4.27 0.30
N ASN A 16 -9.60 -5.15 0.91
CA ASN A 16 -10.02 -6.01 2.01
C ASN A 16 -9.31 -5.64 3.31
N SER A 17 -10.03 -5.60 4.44
CA SER A 17 -9.47 -5.29 5.76
C SER A 17 -9.69 -6.44 6.73
N ALA A 18 -8.69 -7.33 6.86
CA ALA A 18 -8.79 -8.45 7.80
C ALA A 18 -8.66 -7.98 9.26
N ARG A 19 -7.55 -7.31 9.60
CA ARG A 19 -7.27 -6.88 10.98
C ARG A 19 -8.31 -5.90 11.52
N GLY A 20 -8.74 -4.93 10.70
CA GLY A 20 -9.80 -4.00 11.10
C GLY A 20 -11.13 -4.72 11.39
N MET A 21 -11.50 -5.68 10.55
CA MET A 21 -12.71 -6.47 10.75
C MET A 21 -12.62 -7.38 11.98
N MET A 22 -11.45 -7.96 12.26
CA MET A 22 -11.20 -8.74 13.48
C MET A 22 -11.35 -7.87 14.74
N PHE A 23 -10.89 -6.63 14.72
CA PHE A 23 -11.13 -5.69 15.83
C PHE A 23 -12.61 -5.35 16.00
N ALA A 24 -13.30 -5.04 14.90
CA ALA A 24 -14.73 -4.79 14.93
C ALA A 24 -15.51 -5.98 15.53
N LEU A 25 -15.11 -7.19 15.17
CA LEU A 25 -15.63 -8.46 15.70
C LEU A 25 -15.30 -8.70 17.19
N GLY A 26 -14.20 -8.11 17.71
CA GLY A 26 -13.83 -8.20 19.12
C GLY A 26 -12.47 -8.84 19.40
N CYS A 27 -11.53 -8.84 18.45
CA CYS A 27 -10.13 -9.12 18.75
C CYS A 27 -9.59 -8.05 19.71
N ILE A 28 -8.84 -8.48 20.72
CA ILE A 28 -8.20 -7.60 21.72
C ILE A 28 -6.67 -7.66 21.67
N GLN A 29 -6.11 -8.24 20.60
CA GLN A 29 -4.68 -8.50 20.45
C GLN A 29 -4.07 -9.31 21.60
N ALA A 30 -4.76 -10.36 22.05
CA ALA A 30 -4.21 -11.29 23.03
C ALA A 30 -2.96 -12.04 22.50
N LEU A 31 -2.78 -12.11 21.18
CA LEU A 31 -1.69 -12.85 20.50
C LEU A 31 -1.71 -14.36 20.75
N GLU A 32 -2.86 -14.91 21.15
CA GLU A 32 -3.09 -16.35 21.42
C GLU A 32 -3.81 -17.07 20.27
N CYS A 33 -3.77 -16.52 19.06
CA CYS A 33 -4.56 -17.03 17.94
C CYS A 33 -4.16 -18.46 17.51
N ASN A 34 -2.89 -18.81 17.69
CA ASN A 34 -2.34 -20.13 17.35
C ASN A 34 -2.51 -21.16 18.47
N SER A 35 -2.74 -20.72 19.71
CA SER A 35 -2.80 -21.58 20.91
C SER A 35 -4.18 -22.21 21.12
N ASN A 36 -5.17 -21.87 20.29
CA ASN A 36 -6.57 -22.27 20.42
C ASN A 36 -7.27 -21.70 21.68
N THR A 37 -6.66 -20.75 22.40
CA THR A 37 -7.11 -20.21 23.69
C THR A 37 -7.59 -18.76 23.58
N CYS A 38 -8.04 -18.33 22.40
CA CYS A 38 -8.50 -16.95 22.16
C CYS A 38 -9.62 -16.56 23.15
N PRO A 39 -9.40 -15.58 24.05
CA PRO A 39 -10.32 -15.29 25.15
C PRO A 39 -11.64 -14.64 24.69
N THR A 40 -11.67 -14.07 23.48
CA THR A 40 -12.87 -13.42 22.93
C THR A 40 -13.65 -14.31 21.96
N GLY A 41 -13.23 -15.58 21.83
CA GLY A 41 -13.88 -16.58 20.99
C GLY A 41 -13.61 -16.44 19.49
N VAL A 42 -12.84 -15.45 19.05
CA VAL A 42 -12.64 -15.15 17.62
C VAL A 42 -11.81 -16.22 16.89
N ALA A 43 -10.71 -16.67 17.50
CA ALA A 43 -9.75 -17.60 16.89
C ALA A 43 -9.55 -18.83 17.80
N THR A 44 -10.59 -19.64 17.94
CA THR A 44 -10.59 -20.87 18.74
C THR A 44 -11.59 -21.87 18.17
N GLN A 45 -11.31 -23.16 18.36
CA GLN A 45 -12.20 -24.29 18.11
C GLN A 45 -12.86 -24.81 19.41
N ASP A 46 -12.54 -24.22 20.56
CA ASP A 46 -13.15 -24.57 21.85
C ASP A 46 -14.56 -23.96 21.96
N ALA A 47 -15.56 -24.83 22.05
CA ALA A 47 -16.98 -24.44 22.15
C ALA A 47 -17.30 -23.60 23.40
N SER A 48 -16.51 -23.69 24.48
CA SER A 48 -16.67 -22.85 25.67
C SER A 48 -16.24 -21.41 25.42
N LEU A 49 -15.12 -21.21 24.71
CA LEU A 49 -14.58 -19.90 24.35
C LEU A 49 -15.37 -19.25 23.20
N MET A 50 -15.86 -20.04 22.23
CA MET A 50 -16.70 -19.55 21.14
C MET A 50 -17.98 -18.85 21.63
N LYS A 51 -18.47 -19.14 22.84
CA LYS A 51 -19.61 -18.42 23.44
C LYS A 51 -19.37 -16.91 23.55
N GLY A 52 -18.11 -16.47 23.54
CA GLY A 52 -17.75 -15.06 23.46
C GLY A 52 -18.11 -14.39 22.12
N LEU A 53 -18.40 -15.16 21.06
CA LEU A 53 -18.94 -14.66 19.78
C LEU A 53 -20.47 -14.53 19.82
N VAL A 54 -20.98 -13.55 20.56
CA VAL A 54 -22.41 -13.20 20.55
C VAL A 54 -22.78 -12.57 19.21
N VAL A 55 -23.51 -13.30 18.37
CA VAL A 55 -23.78 -12.93 16.97
C VAL A 55 -24.60 -11.64 16.89
N GLU A 56 -25.61 -11.50 17.75
CA GLU A 56 -26.54 -10.37 17.78
C GLU A 56 -25.83 -9.04 18.06
N ASP A 57 -24.77 -9.05 18.89
CA ASP A 57 -23.94 -7.87 19.17
C ASP A 57 -22.89 -7.65 18.05
N LYS A 58 -22.14 -8.70 17.73
CA LYS A 58 -20.93 -8.58 16.91
C LYS A 58 -21.24 -8.27 15.45
N THR A 59 -22.36 -8.74 14.92
CA THR A 59 -22.80 -8.42 13.56
C THR A 59 -23.04 -6.91 13.39
N VAL A 60 -23.67 -6.26 14.37
CA VAL A 60 -23.92 -4.81 14.36
C VAL A 60 -22.61 -4.02 14.39
N ARG A 61 -21.65 -4.44 15.20
CA ARG A 61 -20.32 -3.80 15.28
C ARG A 61 -19.56 -3.90 13.97
N VAL A 62 -19.53 -5.09 13.38
CA VAL A 62 -18.90 -5.37 12.08
C VAL A 62 -19.57 -4.55 10.97
N PHE A 63 -20.90 -4.55 10.92
CA PHE A 63 -21.68 -3.73 9.99
C PHE A 63 -21.34 -2.24 10.11
N ASN A 64 -21.35 -1.70 11.33
CA ASN A 64 -21.06 -0.30 11.57
C ASN A 64 -19.62 0.07 11.17
N PHE A 65 -18.64 -0.77 11.52
CA PHE A 65 -17.25 -0.56 11.11
C PHE A 65 -17.11 -0.50 9.59
N HIS A 66 -17.69 -1.47 8.87
CA HIS A 66 -17.65 -1.48 7.41
C HIS A 66 -18.35 -0.25 6.82
N ARG A 67 -19.58 0.03 7.24
CA ARG A 67 -20.39 1.16 6.76
C ARG A 67 -19.67 2.50 6.95
N LEU A 68 -19.14 2.75 8.15
CA LEU A 68 -18.42 3.99 8.45
C LEU A 68 -17.07 4.07 7.75
N THR A 69 -16.39 2.93 7.53
CA THR A 69 -15.14 2.90 6.75
C THR A 69 -15.37 3.33 5.31
N VAL A 70 -16.45 2.85 4.69
CA VAL A 70 -16.89 3.25 3.33
C VAL A 70 -17.35 4.69 3.31
N ALA A 71 -18.21 5.11 4.25
CA ALA A 71 -18.69 6.48 4.34
C ALA A 71 -17.53 7.49 4.44
N SER A 72 -16.55 7.21 5.30
CA SER A 72 -15.33 8.02 5.42
C SER A 72 -14.51 8.09 4.12
N ALA A 73 -14.50 7.04 3.28
CA ALA A 73 -13.85 7.11 1.98
C ALA A 73 -14.66 7.99 1.00
N VAL A 74 -15.98 7.86 0.97
CA VAL A 74 -16.87 8.68 0.14
C VAL A 74 -16.76 10.16 0.51
N GLU A 75 -16.70 10.48 1.81
CA GLU A 75 -16.49 11.85 2.29
C GLU A 75 -15.16 12.43 1.77
N LEU A 76 -14.08 11.63 1.77
CA LEU A 76 -12.79 12.06 1.22
C LEU A 76 -12.82 12.27 -0.30
N LEU A 77 -13.54 11.41 -1.03
CA LEU A 77 -13.76 11.59 -2.47
C LEU A 77 -14.52 12.90 -2.75
N GLY A 78 -15.62 13.12 -2.02
CA GLY A 78 -16.42 14.34 -2.14
C GLY A 78 -15.62 15.60 -1.78
N ALA A 79 -14.79 15.54 -0.74
CA ALA A 79 -13.89 16.63 -0.37
C ALA A 79 -12.83 16.93 -1.45
N ALA A 80 -12.43 15.93 -2.22
CA ALA A 80 -11.54 16.09 -3.38
C ALA A 80 -12.27 16.52 -4.67
N GLY A 81 -13.60 16.69 -4.62
CA GLY A 81 -14.42 17.06 -5.78
C GLY A 81 -14.68 15.91 -6.76
N LEU A 82 -14.55 14.66 -6.31
CA LEU A 82 -14.73 13.46 -7.13
C LEU A 82 -16.11 12.84 -6.91
N HIS A 83 -16.73 12.36 -7.99
CA HIS A 83 -18.05 11.72 -7.94
C HIS A 83 -17.95 10.19 -7.89
N HIS A 84 -16.90 9.63 -8.47
CA HIS A 84 -16.66 8.19 -8.55
C HIS A 84 -15.20 7.81 -8.22
N THR A 85 -15.02 6.58 -7.74
CA THR A 85 -13.71 6.03 -7.37
C THR A 85 -12.74 5.91 -8.54
N HIS A 86 -13.23 5.75 -9.77
CA HIS A 86 -12.38 5.63 -10.96
C HIS A 86 -11.70 6.96 -11.35
N GLU A 87 -12.20 8.09 -10.85
CA GLU A 87 -11.60 9.40 -11.06
C GLU A 87 -10.40 9.63 -10.15
N LEU A 88 -10.25 8.79 -9.11
CA LEU A 88 -9.18 8.89 -8.16
C LEU A 88 -7.87 8.40 -8.79
N THR A 89 -6.96 9.33 -9.02
CA THR A 89 -5.62 9.04 -9.54
C THR A 89 -4.54 9.26 -8.49
N ARG A 90 -3.32 8.80 -8.77
CA ARG A 90 -2.14 8.99 -7.92
C ARG A 90 -1.82 10.47 -7.63
N ALA A 91 -2.34 11.41 -8.43
CA ALA A 91 -2.15 12.84 -8.21
C ALA A 91 -2.85 13.38 -6.95
N TYR A 92 -3.92 12.71 -6.49
CA TYR A 92 -4.73 13.16 -5.35
C TYR A 92 -4.11 12.86 -3.98
N VAL A 93 -3.04 12.05 -3.93
CA VAL A 93 -2.46 11.59 -2.67
C VAL A 93 -1.04 12.12 -2.53
N ASN A 94 -0.83 12.98 -1.55
CA ASN A 94 0.49 13.46 -1.15
C ASN A 94 0.99 12.73 0.10
N ARG A 95 2.28 12.39 0.12
CA ARG A 95 2.96 11.75 1.24
C ARG A 95 4.26 12.48 1.54
N ARG A 96 4.51 12.70 2.84
CA ARG A 96 5.81 13.11 3.33
C ARG A 96 6.78 11.93 3.25
N MET A 97 7.78 12.04 2.39
CA MET A 97 8.82 11.02 2.18
C MET A 97 10.03 11.22 3.10
N ALA A 98 10.34 12.46 3.42
CA ALA A 98 11.39 12.86 4.36
C ALA A 98 10.95 14.14 5.10
N PRO A 99 11.66 14.60 6.15
CA PRO A 99 11.26 15.79 6.92
C PRO A 99 10.92 17.00 6.05
N ASN A 100 11.68 17.22 4.98
CA ASN A 100 11.52 18.38 4.08
C ASN A 100 11.01 18.00 2.67
N ILE A 101 10.58 16.75 2.46
CA ILE A 101 10.21 16.25 1.13
C ILE A 101 8.78 15.72 1.18
N MET A 102 7.90 16.40 0.44
CA MET A 102 6.54 15.95 0.15
C MET A 102 6.45 15.63 -1.34
N GLN A 103 5.89 14.46 -1.66
CA GLN A 103 5.68 14.03 -3.03
C GLN A 103 4.28 13.43 -3.16
N SER A 104 3.70 13.60 -4.33
CA SER A 104 2.50 12.90 -4.76
C SER A 104 2.81 11.43 -5.05
N TYR A 105 1.79 10.57 -5.00
CA TYR A 105 1.94 9.18 -5.44
C TYR A 105 2.26 9.08 -6.94
N MET A 106 1.94 10.09 -7.74
CA MET A 106 2.30 10.13 -9.16
C MET A 106 3.82 10.24 -9.33
N GLU A 107 4.48 11.07 -8.52
CA GLU A 107 5.94 11.21 -8.51
C GLU A 107 6.61 9.99 -7.90
N THR A 108 6.08 9.49 -6.76
CA THR A 108 6.65 8.31 -6.09
C THR A 108 6.45 7.02 -6.90
N TYR A 109 5.36 6.91 -7.66
CA TYR A 109 4.99 5.74 -8.46
C TYR A 109 4.54 6.19 -9.87
N PRO A 110 5.48 6.55 -10.76
CA PRO A 110 5.15 7.01 -12.10
C PRO A 110 4.52 5.88 -12.94
N TYR A 111 3.70 6.27 -13.91
CA TYR A 111 3.24 5.33 -14.94
C TYR A 111 4.40 4.98 -15.87
N ILE A 112 4.51 3.70 -16.20
CA ILE A 112 5.41 3.23 -17.26
C ILE A 112 4.57 2.77 -18.45
N PRO A 113 4.99 3.07 -19.70
CA PRO A 113 4.29 2.57 -20.88
C PRO A 113 4.24 1.04 -20.90
N GLU A 114 3.15 0.50 -21.43
CA GLU A 114 3.02 -0.94 -21.63
C GLU A 114 4.19 -1.47 -22.48
N GLY A 115 4.77 -2.59 -22.06
CA GLY A 115 5.91 -3.20 -22.74
C GLY A 115 7.27 -2.56 -22.48
N SER A 116 7.37 -1.50 -21.66
CA SER A 116 8.66 -0.84 -21.37
C SER A 116 9.67 -1.71 -20.61
N LEU A 117 9.24 -2.85 -20.06
CA LEU A 117 10.09 -3.83 -19.37
C LEU A 117 10.39 -5.07 -20.24
N LEU A 118 9.97 -5.09 -21.51
CA LEU A 118 10.19 -6.23 -22.41
C LEU A 118 11.47 -6.10 -23.23
N LYS A 119 11.94 -4.87 -23.48
CA LYS A 119 13.12 -4.58 -24.30
C LYS A 119 13.92 -3.44 -23.70
N THR A 120 15.24 -3.47 -23.90
CA THR A 120 16.14 -2.38 -23.52
C THR A 120 15.98 -1.18 -24.47
N PRO A 121 16.24 0.05 -24.00
CA PRO A 121 16.58 0.40 -22.60
C PRO A 121 15.37 0.35 -21.67
N TYR A 122 15.55 -0.14 -20.43
CA TYR A 122 14.47 -0.12 -19.44
C TYR A 122 14.38 1.27 -18.77
N PRO A 123 13.24 1.62 -18.17
CA PRO A 123 13.16 2.82 -17.34
C PRO A 123 14.18 2.71 -16.20
N ILE A 124 14.90 3.80 -15.94
CA ILE A 124 16.09 3.82 -15.08
C ILE A 124 15.89 3.16 -13.71
N ARG A 125 14.72 3.37 -13.09
CA ARG A 125 14.37 2.79 -11.80
C ARG A 125 14.29 1.25 -11.80
N PHE A 126 13.99 0.64 -12.93
CA PHE A 126 13.83 -0.81 -13.07
C PHE A 126 15.04 -1.48 -13.74
N GLU A 127 15.96 -0.72 -14.33
CA GLU A 127 17.09 -1.24 -15.10
C GLU A 127 17.91 -2.28 -14.33
N LEU A 128 18.32 -1.98 -13.10
CA LEU A 128 19.08 -2.93 -12.26
C LEU A 128 18.27 -4.20 -11.96
N GLY A 129 17.00 -4.04 -11.58
CA GLY A 129 16.12 -5.16 -11.28
C GLY A 129 15.92 -6.06 -12.50
N MET A 130 15.72 -5.46 -13.66
CA MET A 130 15.57 -6.17 -14.94
C MET A 130 16.87 -6.84 -15.40
N ALA A 131 18.03 -6.21 -15.20
CA ALA A 131 19.33 -6.77 -15.55
C ALA A 131 19.73 -7.99 -14.71
N LEU A 132 19.25 -8.06 -13.45
CA LEU A 132 19.51 -9.18 -12.54
C LEU A 132 18.45 -10.29 -12.62
N SER A 133 17.33 -10.02 -13.28
CA SER A 133 16.20 -10.93 -13.37
C SER A 133 16.27 -11.80 -14.63
N THR A 134 15.89 -13.07 -14.50
CA THR A 134 15.70 -13.98 -15.63
C THR A 134 14.40 -14.76 -15.45
N SER A 135 13.69 -15.05 -16.54
CA SER A 135 12.49 -15.90 -16.48
C SER A 135 12.82 -17.36 -16.19
N ALA A 136 14.08 -17.77 -16.34
CA ALA A 136 14.53 -19.15 -16.17
C ALA A 136 14.86 -19.51 -14.71
N SER A 137 14.98 -18.54 -13.80
CA SER A 137 15.46 -18.78 -12.44
C SER A 137 15.04 -17.65 -11.49
N PHE A 138 14.79 -18.02 -10.23
CA PHE A 138 14.65 -17.06 -9.12
C PHE A 138 15.99 -16.67 -8.49
N VAL A 139 17.10 -17.23 -8.97
CA VAL A 139 18.45 -16.84 -8.58
C VAL A 139 18.91 -15.70 -9.49
N PRO A 140 19.50 -14.62 -8.94
CA PRO A 140 20.08 -13.55 -9.75
C PRO A 140 21.11 -14.10 -10.76
N THR A 141 21.09 -13.60 -11.99
CA THR A 141 22.11 -13.94 -12.98
C THR A 141 23.45 -13.29 -12.65
N ASP A 142 24.55 -13.85 -13.19
CA ASP A 142 25.88 -13.27 -13.06
C ASP A 142 25.87 -11.77 -13.42
N TYR A 143 26.48 -10.95 -12.57
CA TYR A 143 26.50 -9.48 -12.51
C TYR A 143 27.06 -8.75 -13.74
N LYS A 144 26.72 -9.15 -14.97
CA LYS A 144 27.00 -8.38 -16.19
C LYS A 144 26.03 -7.21 -16.30
N VAL A 145 25.95 -6.39 -15.26
CA VAL A 145 25.32 -5.08 -15.33
C VAL A 145 26.32 -4.16 -16.01
N SER A 146 25.92 -3.46 -17.07
CA SER A 146 26.71 -2.34 -17.59
C SER A 146 27.03 -1.39 -16.43
N LEU A 147 28.21 -0.76 -16.44
CA LEU A 147 28.59 0.27 -15.47
C LEU A 147 27.63 1.47 -15.62
N ILE A 148 26.46 1.38 -15.00
CA ILE A 148 25.49 2.46 -14.91
C ILE A 148 25.77 3.16 -13.60
N ASP A 149 25.74 4.49 -13.65
CA ASP A 149 25.95 5.32 -12.48
C ASP A 149 24.88 5.03 -11.41
N TYR A 150 25.29 4.34 -10.34
CA TYR A 150 24.43 3.93 -9.23
C TYR A 150 23.83 5.12 -8.48
N THR A 151 24.38 6.31 -8.65
CA THR A 151 23.84 7.54 -8.04
C THR A 151 22.44 7.87 -8.56
N HIS A 152 22.05 7.42 -9.75
CA HIS A 152 20.73 7.67 -10.34
C HIS A 152 19.80 6.44 -10.34
N ALA A 153 20.29 5.26 -9.93
CA ALA A 153 19.50 4.03 -9.87
C ALA A 153 18.67 3.90 -8.58
N ASN A 154 19.00 4.68 -7.55
CA ASN A 154 18.30 4.65 -6.28
C ASN A 154 17.18 5.69 -6.27
N SER A 155 15.92 5.28 -6.14
CA SER A 155 14.76 6.20 -6.15
C SER A 155 14.71 7.21 -4.99
N PHE A 156 15.76 7.30 -4.16
CA PHE A 156 15.93 8.32 -3.12
C PHE A 156 16.83 9.50 -3.54
N SER A 157 17.72 9.34 -4.52
CA SER A 157 18.72 10.37 -4.87
C SER A 157 18.20 11.46 -5.79
N ASP A 158 17.16 11.19 -6.60
CA ASP A 158 16.49 12.21 -7.45
C ASP A 158 15.92 13.40 -6.64
N SER A 159 15.77 13.24 -5.31
CA SER A 159 15.29 14.28 -4.40
C SER A 159 16.36 15.26 -3.92
N LEU A 160 17.66 14.98 -4.14
CA LEU A 160 18.78 15.75 -3.57
C LEU A 160 19.41 16.74 -4.56
N GLU A 161 19.22 16.58 -5.87
CA GLU A 161 19.80 17.48 -6.88
C GLU A 161 19.16 18.88 -6.91
N GLY A 162 17.97 19.03 -6.32
CA GLY A 162 17.27 20.33 -6.24
C GLY A 162 17.78 21.27 -5.14
N ILE A 163 18.63 20.81 -4.21
CA ILE A 163 19.05 21.60 -3.03
C ILE A 163 20.45 22.22 -3.19
N SER A 164 21.27 21.73 -4.13
CA SER A 164 22.67 22.19 -4.28
C SER A 164 22.88 23.36 -5.25
N LYS A 165 21.84 23.84 -5.96
CA LYS A 165 21.98 24.91 -6.97
C LYS A 165 21.62 26.33 -6.50
N SER A 166 21.56 26.59 -5.20
CA SER A 166 21.25 27.94 -4.67
C SER A 166 22.37 28.61 -3.88
N SER A 167 23.63 28.19 -4.04
CA SER A 167 24.77 28.78 -3.31
C SER A 167 25.97 29.09 -4.18
N ASP A 168 25.73 29.60 -5.40
CA ASP A 168 26.74 30.34 -6.16
C ASP A 168 26.09 31.63 -6.70
N ASN A 169 26.14 32.67 -5.87
CA ASN A 169 26.08 34.08 -6.26
C ASN A 169 26.77 34.92 -5.17
#